data_AF-A0A554IRM0-F1
#
_entry.id   AF-A0A554IRM0-F1
#
_cell.length_a   1.000
_cell.length_b   1.000
_cell.length_c   1.000
_cell.angle_alpha   90.00
_cell.angle_beta   90.00
_cell.angle_gamma   90.00
#
_symmetry.space_group_name_H-M   'P 1'
#
loop_
_entity.id
_entity.type
_entity.pdbx_description
1 polymer ?
#
loop_
_entity_poly.entity_id
_entity_poly.type
_entity_poly.pdbx_seq_one_letter_code
_entity_poly.pdbx_strand_id
1 'polypeptide(L)'
;MTTLSSTAELRNMQVADLERDVRAGRALVRKLRIGIEMNKEKDSARYRREKRQLARMLTILGQKRRKALPRTAKNDRVPAPVSHS
;
A
#
# COMPACT_ATOMS: atom_id res chain seq x y z
N MET A 1 -1.24 19.91 -4.01
CA MET A 1 0.22 19.75 -3.85
C MET A 1 0.44 18.60 -2.89
N THR A 2 0.91 17.45 -3.36
CA THR A 2 1.28 16.35 -2.48
C THR A 2 2.80 16.41 -2.33
N THR A 3 3.28 16.92 -1.20
CA THR A 3 4.68 16.79 -0.82
C THR A 3 4.99 15.30 -0.75
N LEU A 4 6.10 14.88 -1.37
CA LEU A 4 6.48 13.48 -1.34
C LEU A 4 6.95 13.11 0.05
N SER A 5 6.07 12.50 0.81
CA SER A 5 6.36 12.02 2.15
C SER A 5 7.47 10.96 2.09
N SER A 6 8.45 11.12 2.97
CA SER A 6 9.46 10.12 3.26
C SER A 6 8.82 8.83 3.82
N THR A 7 9.56 7.73 3.75
CA THR A 7 9.15 6.45 4.34
C THR A 7 8.87 6.58 5.84
N ALA A 8 9.61 7.42 6.56
CA ALA A 8 9.43 7.64 7.99
C ALA A 8 8.11 8.35 8.29
N GLU A 9 7.79 9.42 7.55
CA GLU A 9 6.52 10.14 7.68
C GLU A 9 5.34 9.21 7.39
N LEU A 10 5.40 8.45 6.29
CA LEU A 10 4.35 7.48 5.93
C LEU A 10 4.10 6.41 7.00
N ARG A 11 5.14 6.02 7.75
CA ARG A 11 5.01 5.07 8.87
C ARG A 11 4.30 5.70 10.07
N ASN A 12 4.45 6.99 10.28
CA ASN A 12 3.83 7.73 11.38
C ASN A 12 2.38 8.13 11.10
N MET A 13 1.97 8.19 9.83
CA MET A 13 0.59 8.47 9.45
C MET A 13 -0.41 7.45 10.00
N GLN A 14 -1.62 7.92 10.34
CA GLN A 14 -2.73 7.03 10.62
C GLN A 14 -3.11 6.23 9.37
N VAL A 15 -3.67 5.04 9.58
CA VAL A 15 -4.09 4.16 8.47
C VAL A 15 -5.13 4.86 7.59
N ALA A 16 -6.09 5.56 8.19
CA ALA A 16 -7.14 6.27 7.46
C ALA A 16 -6.58 7.39 6.56
N ASP A 17 -5.64 8.18 7.06
CA ASP A 17 -4.96 9.22 6.27
C ASP A 17 -4.15 8.60 5.13
N LEU A 18 -3.40 7.53 5.43
CA LEU A 18 -2.61 6.83 4.41
C LEU A 18 -3.51 6.24 3.32
N GLU A 19 -4.70 5.72 3.66
CA GLU A 19 -5.68 5.24 2.68
C GLU A 19 -6.25 6.36 1.81
N ARG A 20 -6.58 7.51 2.42
CA ARG A 20 -7.03 8.71 1.68
C ARG A 20 -5.97 9.13 0.67
N ASP A 21 -4.72 9.18 1.11
CA ASP A 21 -3.62 9.63 0.26
C ASP A 21 -3.30 8.59 -0.83
N VAL A 22 -3.43 7.28 -0.55
CA VAL A 22 -3.34 6.23 -1.58
C VAL A 22 -4.41 6.42 -2.65
N ARG A 23 -5.66 6.76 -2.28
CA ARG A 23 -6.73 7.05 -3.26
C ARG A 23 -6.37 8.26 -4.12
N ALA A 24 -5.89 9.34 -3.51
CA ALA A 24 -5.44 10.53 -4.24
C ALA A 24 -4.26 10.22 -5.18
N GLY A 25 -3.26 9.49 -4.70
CA GLY A 25 -2.10 9.06 -5.49
C GLY A 25 -2.47 8.19 -6.69
N ARG A 26 -3.45 7.28 -6.53
CA ARG A 26 -3.99 6.48 -7.65
C ARG A 26 -4.63 7.35 -8.71
N ALA A 27 -5.45 8.32 -8.32
CA ALA A 27 -6.10 9.24 -9.25
C ALA A 27 -5.06 10.08 -10.03
N LEU A 28 -4.05 10.61 -9.32
CA LEU A 28 -2.98 11.40 -9.93
C LEU A 28 -2.15 10.57 -10.92
N VAL A 29 -1.72 9.37 -10.53
CA VAL A 29 -0.92 8.48 -11.41
C VAL A 29 -1.72 8.09 -12.66
N ARG A 30 -3.03 7.81 -12.53
CA ARG A 30 -3.90 7.53 -13.68
C ARG A 30 -4.03 8.75 -14.60
N LYS A 31 -4.23 9.94 -14.04
CA LYS A 31 -4.32 11.19 -14.81
C LYS A 31 -3.04 11.46 -15.60
N LEU A 32 -1.88 11.33 -14.95
CA LEU A 32 -0.58 11.51 -15.60
C LEU A 32 -0.35 10.46 -16.70
N ARG A 33 -0.71 9.20 -16.45
CA ARG A 33 -0.61 8.14 -17.46
C ARG A 33 -1.43 8.46 -18.71
N ILE A 34 -2.70 8.82 -18.53
CA ILE A 34 -3.58 9.20 -19.66
C ILE A 34 -3.00 10.42 -20.38
N GLY A 35 -2.53 11.43 -19.65
CA GLY A 35 -1.89 12.61 -20.24
C GLY A 35 -0.69 12.25 -21.11
N ILE A 36 0.16 11.32 -20.67
CA ILE A 36 1.32 10.82 -21.43
C ILE A 36 0.86 10.04 -22.66
N GLU A 37 -0.09 9.12 -22.50
CA GLU A 37 -0.65 8.32 -23.62
C GLU A 37 -1.30 9.20 -24.69
N MET A 38 -1.91 10.33 -24.28
CA MET A 38 -2.49 11.32 -25.20
C MET A 38 -1.48 12.35 -25.73
N ASN A 39 -0.17 12.23 -25.43
CA ASN A 39 0.87 13.22 -25.73
C ASN A 39 0.57 14.65 -25.19
N LYS A 40 -0.32 14.77 -24.20
CA LYS A 40 -0.70 16.04 -23.53
C LYS A 40 0.18 16.36 -22.32
N GLU A 41 0.84 15.36 -21.76
CA GLU A 41 1.75 15.49 -20.63
C GLU A 41 3.14 15.00 -21.04
N LYS A 42 4.14 15.89 -21.04
CA LYS A 42 5.52 15.56 -21.42
C LYS A 42 6.37 15.11 -20.24
N ASP A 43 5.92 15.38 -19.01
CA ASP A 43 6.68 15.09 -17.80
C ASP A 43 6.53 13.63 -17.35
N SER A 44 7.19 12.74 -18.10
CA SER A 44 7.32 11.32 -17.74
C SER A 44 8.11 11.09 -16.44
N ALA A 45 8.94 12.05 -16.04
CA ALA A 45 9.72 11.96 -14.80
C ALA A 45 8.80 12.13 -13.59
N ARG A 46 7.87 13.09 -13.63
CA ARG A 46 6.82 13.26 -12.63
C ARG A 46 5.95 12.02 -12.50
N TYR A 47 5.48 11.44 -13.60
CA TYR A 47 4.74 10.17 -13.55
C TYR A 47 5.51 9.06 -12.82
N ARG A 48 6.80 8.88 -13.17
CA ARG A 48 7.66 7.88 -12.50
C ARG A 48 7.86 8.18 -11.02
N ARG A 49 7.98 9.45 -10.64
CA ARG A 49 8.15 9.90 -9.25
C ARG A 49 6.88 9.59 -8.43
N GLU A 50 5.73 9.98 -8.92
CA GLU A 50 4.43 9.74 -8.26
C GLU A 50 4.10 8.24 -8.19
N LYS A 51 4.40 7.48 -9.24
CA LYS A 51 4.23 6.01 -9.25
C LYS A 51 5.08 5.34 -8.15
N ARG A 52 6.33 5.78 -7.97
CA ARG A 52 7.20 5.28 -6.89
C ARG A 52 6.67 5.66 -5.51
N GLN A 53 6.13 6.86 -5.35
CA GLN A 53 5.49 7.25 -4.10
C GLN A 53 4.29 6.37 -3.76
N LEU A 54 3.41 6.16 -4.73
CA LEU A 54 2.24 5.30 -4.55
C LEU A 54 2.63 3.87 -4.15
N ALA A 55 3.67 3.32 -4.77
CA ALA A 55 4.19 2.00 -4.40
C ALA A 55 4.68 1.93 -2.94
N ARG A 56 5.38 2.97 -2.47
CA ARG A 56 5.82 3.08 -1.06
C ARG A 56 4.64 3.14 -0.09
N MET A 57 3.63 3.95 -0.41
CA MET A 57 2.41 4.08 0.40
C MET A 57 1.65 2.75 0.50
N LEU A 58 1.46 2.05 -0.63
CA LEU A 58 0.82 0.73 -0.66
C LEU A 58 1.58 -0.31 0.18
N THR A 59 2.91 -0.29 0.10
CA THR A 59 3.76 -1.17 0.89
C THR A 59 3.56 -0.95 2.38
N ILE A 60 3.59 0.30 2.84
CA ILE A 60 3.44 0.64 4.26
C ILE A 60 2.02 0.36 4.74
N LEU A 61 1.00 0.64 3.91
CA LEU A 61 -0.38 0.29 4.23
C LEU A 61 -0.54 -1.23 4.41
N GLY A 62 0.06 -2.02 3.53
CA GLY A 62 0.11 -3.47 3.64
C GLY A 62 0.78 -3.94 4.93
N GLN A 63 1.91 -3.33 5.31
CA GLN A 63 2.60 -3.64 6.57
C GLN A 63 1.75 -3.28 7.80
N LYS A 64 1.11 -2.10 7.81
CA LYS A 64 0.24 -1.65 8.90
C LYS A 64 -0.96 -2.59 9.08
N ARG A 65 -1.61 -2.96 7.97
CA ARG A 65 -2.73 -3.91 8.00
C ARG A 65 -2.29 -5.29 8.50
N ARG A 66 -1.16 -5.82 8.01
CA ARG A 66 -0.62 -7.12 8.50
C ARG A 66 -0.29 -7.12 9.99
N LYS A 67 0.22 -6.01 10.54
CA LYS A 67 0.47 -5.87 11.98
C LYS A 67 -0.83 -5.81 12.80
N ALA A 68 -1.92 -5.33 12.21
CA ALA A 68 -3.22 -5.24 12.87
C ALA A 68 -4.02 -6.56 12.86
N LEU A 69 -3.64 -7.56 12.04
CA LEU A 69 -4.29 -8.86 12.08
C LEU A 69 -3.79 -9.66 13.30
N PRO A 70 -4.69 -10.20 14.14
CA PRO A 70 -4.31 -11.15 15.18
C PRO A 70 -3.70 -12.40 14.52
N ARG A 71 -2.58 -12.89 15.06
CA ARG A 71 -1.91 -14.14 14.63
C ARG A 71 -2.71 -15.37 15.10
N THR A 72 -3.97 -15.51 14.70
CA THR A 72 -4.76 -16.71 14.92
C THR A 72 -4.52 -17.71 13.79
N ALA A 73 -3.35 -18.35 13.78
CA ALA A 73 -3.11 -19.53 12.92
C ALA A 73 -1.81 -20.25 13.27
N LYS A 74 -1.62 -20.70 14.52
CA LYS A 74 -0.63 -21.75 14.86
C LYS A 74 -1.03 -22.47 16.16
N ASN A 75 -2.20 -23.11 16.22
CA ASN A 75 -2.38 -24.18 17.22
C ASN A 75 -3.51 -25.20 16.95
N ASP A 76 -3.83 -25.51 15.70
CA ASP A 76 -4.67 -26.70 15.43
C ASP A 76 -3.77 -27.94 15.33
N ARG A 77 -3.18 -28.35 16.46
CA ARG A 77 -2.79 -29.75 16.66
C ARG A 77 -4.03 -30.44 17.21
N VAL A 78 -4.83 -31.03 16.32
CA VAL A 78 -5.83 -32.02 16.73
C VAL A 78 -5.05 -33.26 17.20
N PRO A 79 -5.14 -33.68 18.48
CA PRO A 79 -4.51 -34.92 18.91
C PRO A 79 -5.20 -36.09 18.19
N ALA A 80 -4.40 -36.98 17.59
CA ALA A 80 -4.90 -38.18 16.92
C ALA A 80 -5.67 -39.08 17.91
N PRO A 81 -6.80 -39.69 17.51
CA PRO A 81 -7.56 -40.56 18.38
C PRO A 81 -6.77 -41.85 18.65
N VAL A 82 -6.37 -42.06 19.89
CA VAL A 82 -5.79 -43.33 20.36
C VAL A 82 -6.90 -44.37 20.36
N SER A 83 -6.82 -45.35 19.47
CA SER A 83 -7.67 -46.55 19.50
C SER A 83 -7.06 -47.52 20.51
N HIS A 84 -7.78 -47.82 21.60
CA HIS A 84 -7.45 -48.95 22.46
C HIS A 84 -8.08 -50.22 21.89
N SER A 85 -7.26 -51.25 21.75
CA SER A 85 -7.63 -52.63 21.41
C SER A 85 -7.94 -53.44 22.66
#